data_AF-A0A2G2AA19-F1
#
_entry.id   AF-A0A2G2AA19-F1
#
_cell.length_a   1.000
_cell.length_b   1.000
_cell.length_c   1.000
_cell.angle_alpha   90.00
_cell.angle_beta   90.00
_cell.angle_gamma   90.00
#
_symmetry.space_group_name_H-M   'P 1'
#
loop_
_entity.id
_entity.type
_entity.pdbx_description
1 polymer ?
#
loop_
_entity_poly.entity_id
_entity_poly.type
_entity_poly.pdbx_seq_one_letter_code
_entity_poly.pdbx_strand_id
1 'polypeptide(L)' 'MKKYPIISIIREARIDENRTPLTPNQIQTLTNKFPNLQVFVQPSKTRCFKDEDYSKAGAKIKEDISYS' A
#
# COMPACT_ATOMS: atom_id res chain seq x y z
N MET A 1 8.85 21.01 -10.95
CA MET A 1 8.47 19.58 -11.10
C MET A 1 7.14 19.35 -10.42
N LYS A 2 6.17 18.68 -11.07
CA LYS A 2 4.95 18.24 -10.39
C LYS A 2 5.32 17.11 -9.43
N LYS A 3 5.13 17.32 -8.12
CA LYS A 3 5.29 16.27 -7.11
C LYS A 3 3.96 15.52 -7.00
N TYR A 4 4.00 14.22 -7.27
CA TYR A 4 2.82 13.37 -7.14
C TYR A 4 2.59 13.03 -5.67
N PRO A 5 1.33 13.03 -5.19
CA PRO A 5 1.05 12.59 -3.83
C PRO A 5 1.38 11.09 -3.69
N ILE A 6 1.90 10.71 -2.53
CA ILE A 6 2.33 9.35 -2.25
C ILE A 6 1.75 8.90 -0.90
N ILE A 7 1.21 7.68 -0.88
CA ILE A 7 0.79 6.99 0.33
C ILE A 7 1.65 5.74 0.47
N SER A 8 2.26 5.54 1.63
CA SER A 8 3.08 4.37 1.91
C SER A 8 2.52 3.62 3.12
N ILE A 9 2.24 2.32 2.93
CA ILE A 9 1.77 1.42 3.99
C ILE A 9 2.98 0.63 4.50
N ILE A 10 3.36 0.89 5.74
CA ILE A 10 4.44 0.17 6.43
C ILE A 10 3.96 -1.21 6.89
N ARG A 11 4.91 -2.15 7.03
CA ARG A 11 4.66 -3.46 7.64
C ARG A 11 4.28 -3.29 9.11
N GLU A 12 3.37 -4.15 9.56
CA GLU A 12 2.97 -4.23 10.96
C GLU A 12 4.17 -4.57 11.84
N ALA A 13 4.33 -3.86 12.97
CA ALA A 13 5.44 -4.09 13.90
C ALA A 13 5.14 -5.15 14.97
N ARG A 14 3.86 -5.34 15.31
CA ARG A 14 3.41 -6.29 16.33
C ARG A 14 3.12 -7.65 15.70
N ILE A 15 3.49 -8.73 16.38
CA ILE A 15 3.31 -10.10 15.91
C ILE A 15 1.83 -10.54 15.88
N ASP A 16 1.00 -9.93 16.71
CA ASP A 16 -0.44 -10.19 16.83
C ASP A 16 -1.31 -9.16 16.06
N GLU A 17 -0.70 -8.32 15.23
CA GLU A 17 -1.39 -7.35 14.41
C GLU A 17 -1.43 -7.82 12.95
N ASN A 18 -2.64 -8.01 12.44
CA ASN A 18 -2.89 -8.38 11.06
C ASN A 18 -3.72 -7.34 10.30
N ARG A 19 -4.24 -6.31 10.97
CA ARG A 19 -5.02 -5.27 10.32
C ARG A 19 -4.11 -4.36 9.51
N THR A 20 -4.72 -3.63 8.60
CA THR A 20 -4.05 -2.72 7.68
C THR A 20 -4.79 -1.38 7.67
N PRO A 21 -4.10 -0.24 7.52
CA PRO A 21 -4.76 1.07 7.44
C PRO A 21 -5.63 1.22 6.18
N LEU A 22 -5.28 0.52 5.09
CA LEU A 22 -6.04 0.54 3.83
C LEU A 22 -6.17 -0.87 3.26
N THR A 23 -7.41 -1.22 2.92
CA THR A 23 -7.72 -2.45 2.20
C THR A 23 -7.36 -2.33 0.71
N PRO A 24 -7.13 -3.45 0.00
CA PRO A 24 -6.94 -3.43 -1.46
C PRO A 24 -8.07 -2.71 -2.20
N ASN A 25 -9.33 -2.89 -1.80
CA ASN A 25 -10.47 -2.21 -2.43
C ASN A 25 -10.43 -0.67 -2.27
N GLN A 26 -10.01 -0.18 -1.10
CA GLN A 26 -9.83 1.26 -0.89
C GLN A 26 -8.69 1.80 -1.74
N ILE A 27 -7.59 1.05 -1.88
CA ILE A 27 -6.48 1.43 -2.76
C ILE A 27 -6.96 1.53 -4.20
N GLN A 28 -7.69 0.53 -4.70
CA GLN A 28 -8.26 0.57 -6.05
C GLN A 28 -9.17 1.78 -6.25
N THR A 29 -9.99 2.10 -5.25
CA THR A 29 -10.85 3.30 -5.28
C THR A 29 -10.01 4.59 -5.36
N LEU A 30 -8.94 4.68 -4.58
CA LEU A 30 -8.06 5.84 -4.53
C LEU A 30 -7.25 6.00 -5.83
N THR A 31 -6.67 4.93 -6.37
CA THR A 31 -5.89 4.95 -7.61
C THR A 31 -6.77 5.29 -8.81
N ASN A 32 -8.01 4.79 -8.85
CA ASN A 32 -8.99 5.17 -9.88
C ASN A 32 -9.41 6.64 -9.77
N LYS A 33 -9.66 7.14 -8.55
CA LYS A 33 -10.10 8.52 -8.31
C LYS A 33 -8.99 9.54 -8.52
N PHE A 34 -7.76 9.17 -8.20
CA PHE A 34 -6.58 10.02 -8.28
C PHE A 34 -5.52 9.33 -9.14
N PRO A 35 -5.57 9.45 -10.49
CA PRO A 35 -4.65 8.75 -11.39
C PRO A 35 -3.17 9.06 -11.18
N ASN A 36 -2.88 10.18 -10.50
CA ASN A 36 -1.55 10.66 -10.17
C ASN A 36 -1.06 10.23 -8.77
N LEU A 37 -1.89 9.54 -7.98
CA LEU A 37 -1.53 9.03 -6.67
C LEU A 37 -0.66 7.78 -6.82
N GLN A 38 0.46 7.73 -6.10
CA GLN A 38 1.24 6.50 -5.97
C GLN A 38 1.00 5.87 -4.61
N VAL A 39 0.75 4.55 -4.60
CA VAL A 39 0.61 3.79 -3.36
C VAL A 39 1.73 2.75 -3.31
N PHE A 40 2.52 2.79 -2.23
CA PHE A 40 3.53 1.79 -1.92
C PHE A 40 3.09 0.97 -0.71
N VAL A 41 3.37 -0.33 -0.74
CA VAL A 41 3.05 -1.25 0.36
C VAL A 41 4.28 -2.09 0.66
N GLN A 42 4.72 -2.07 1.91
CA GLN A 42 5.73 -3.02 2.36
C GLN A 42 5.14 -4.43 2.41
N PRO A 43 5.87 -5.44 1.90
CA PRO A 43 5.37 -6.80 1.86
C PRO A 43 5.14 -7.32 3.28
N SER A 44 4.07 -8.06 3.53
CA SER A 44 3.76 -8.59 4.87
C SER A 44 3.21 -10.00 4.79
N LYS A 45 3.77 -10.90 5.62
CA LYS A 45 3.30 -12.30 5.71
C LYS A 45 2.16 -12.47 6.73
N THR A 46 1.97 -11.51 7.64
CA THR A 46 1.02 -11.59 8.76
C THR A 46 -0.25 -10.76 8.54
N ARG A 47 -0.21 -9.79 7.62
CA ARG A 47 -1.36 -8.96 7.26
C ARG A 47 -2.53 -9.78 6.73
N CYS A 48 -3.75 -9.33 7.00
CA CYS A 48 -4.99 -10.00 6.62
C CYS A 48 -5.29 -10.04 5.11
N PHE A 49 -4.57 -9.25 4.30
CA PHE A 49 -4.64 -9.26 2.84
C PHE A 49 -3.26 -9.58 2.28
N LYS A 50 -3.20 -10.34 1.19
CA LYS A 50 -1.93 -10.74 0.59
C LYS A 50 -1.35 -9.60 -0.23
N ASP A 51 -0.02 -9.59 -0.37
CA ASP A 51 0.69 -8.59 -1.19
C ASP A 51 0.20 -8.60 -2.66
N GLU A 52 -0.24 -9.75 -3.19
CA GLU A 52 -0.79 -9.82 -4.54
C GLU A 52 -2.12 -9.06 -4.69
N ASP A 53 -2.94 -9.00 -3.64
CA ASP A 53 -4.21 -8.27 -3.66
C ASP A 53 -3.96 -6.75 -3.78
N TYR A 54 -2.94 -6.27 -3.06
CA TYR A 54 -2.46 -4.90 -3.16
C TYR A 54 -1.91 -4.58 -4.56
N SER A 55 -1.11 -5.49 -5.13
CA SER A 55 -0.57 -5.31 -6.49
C SER A 55 -1.68 -5.22 -7.53
N LYS A 56 -2.69 -6.10 -7.45
CA LYS A 56 -3.88 -6.07 -8.34
C LYS A 56 -4.72 -4.81 -8.16
N ALA A 57 -4.73 -4.22 -6.97
CA ALA A 57 -5.42 -2.95 -6.70
C ALA A 57 -4.68 -1.70 -7.20
N GLY A 58 -3.47 -1.85 -7.74
CA GLY A 58 -2.66 -0.75 -8.28
C GLY A 58 -1.61 -0.20 -7.33
N ALA A 59 -1.35 -0.85 -6.20
CA ALA A 59 -0.20 -0.52 -5.36
C ALA A 59 1.09 -1.18 -5.86
N LYS A 60 2.23 -0.55 -5.55
CA LYS A 60 3.56 -1.11 -5.78
C LYS A 60 4.08 -1.75 -4.49
N ILE A 61 4.36 -3.05 -4.54
CA ILE A 61 4.97 -3.75 -3.41
C ILE A 61 6.46 -3.42 -3.37
N LYS A 62 6.93 -2.85 -2.26
CA LYS A 62 8.31 -2.38 -2.12
C LYS A 62 8.77 -2.45 -0.68
N GLU A 63 9.90 -3.10 -0.43
CA GLU A 63 10.49 -3.19 0.91
C GLU A 63 10.95 -1.82 1.42
N ASP A 64 11.77 -1.13 0.63
CA ASP A 64 12.30 0.18 1.00
C ASP A 64 11.39 1.31 0.50
N ILE A 65 10.72 1.97 1.44
CA ILE A 65 9.82 3.11 1.22
C ILE A 65 10.34 4.39 1.90
N SER A 66 11.61 4.43 2.30
CA SER A 66 12.22 5.56 3.04
C SER A 66 12.29 6.88 2.25
N TYR A 67 12.20 6.79 0.92
CA TYR A 67 12.30 7.93 -0.01
C TYR A 67 10.99 8.22 -0.76
N SER A 68 9.87 7.72 -0.23
CA SER A 68 8.52 7.97 -0.75
C SER A 68 8.04 9.39 -0.43
#